data_AF-A0A2V9JBX4-F1
#
_entry.id   AF-A0A2V9JBX4-F1
#
_cell.length_a   1.000
_cell.length_b   1.000
_cell.length_c   1.000
_cell.angle_alpha   90.00
_cell.angle_beta   90.00
_cell.angle_gamma   90.00
#
_symmetry.space_group_name_H-M   'P 1'
#
loop_
_entity.id
_entity.type
_entity.pdbx_description
1 polymer ?
#
loop_
_entity_poly.entity_id
_entity_poly.type
_entity_poly.pdbx_seq_one_letter_code
_entity_poly.pdbx_strand_id
1 'polypeptide(L)'
;MDALRKTSEMPMNATRSIAGSFRTCSFFRVLLGTLCFFFFPVFPALVYAENARSNVQEVSQVAVDALIYDLKNPNVTRRKDAAVLLGKSKSPRAVPALVEAANDRDASVRREIVLALDTLRDMRSLPAFLSLLNDSEKDIREKCIHGIINLYLPQETGLVVRLTKVANLINPWSDEWADVVIEPGVTVDPAVTTALGQHLQDSDEGIRVKAARALGILKGKEAIPQILQGLREDRSNTVRFEIIRSLRKIGDPSVGRELMNYLTYNDSKIRNEAVFTLGRFRYKEAAPELNRLYERESRLSRKEMDKTFRARLLEALAFIAEPSSKELFVKEKQNPDDDIRLHANEGLARAGDPALVTEISRDRIHEKDPKVRTAEAFALYRMGRKEFLDEVVNSLADRHAHNEAKQYLVELRPDELPDLYAQVRNQDVDVRESLAEVLGLVGDNGAIPYLQELSKDTRGQIAALANQGQRRIMARNPSQ
;
A
#
# COMPACT_ATOMS: atom_id res chain seq x y z
N MET A 1 -88.58 -30.39 14.68
CA MET A 1 -89.21 -30.94 13.46
C MET A 1 -88.50 -30.34 12.27
N ASP A 2 -88.08 -31.21 11.37
CA ASP A 2 -87.13 -31.03 10.27
C ASP A 2 -87.38 -29.82 9.36
N ALA A 3 -86.28 -29.23 8.87
CA ALA A 3 -86.03 -29.06 7.43
C ALA A 3 -84.72 -28.27 7.12
N LEU A 4 -83.78 -29.01 6.52
CA LEU A 4 -83.10 -28.71 5.24
C LEU A 4 -82.21 -27.45 5.03
N ARG A 5 -80.93 -27.78 4.77
CA ARG A 5 -80.02 -27.36 3.68
C ARG A 5 -79.55 -25.90 3.57
N LYS A 6 -78.23 -25.76 3.74
CA LYS A 6 -77.18 -24.95 3.04
C LYS A 6 -76.16 -24.57 4.13
N THR A 7 -74.86 -24.78 4.03
CA THR A 7 -73.89 -24.66 2.94
C THR A 7 -72.59 -25.36 3.33
N SER A 8 -71.81 -25.73 2.34
CA SER A 8 -70.53 -26.42 2.38
C SER A 8 -69.37 -25.57 2.90
N GLU A 9 -68.32 -26.29 3.33
CA GLU A 9 -66.94 -25.88 3.66
C GLU A 9 -66.67 -25.44 5.12
N MET A 10 -66.32 -26.45 5.94
CA MET A 10 -65.64 -26.29 7.23
C MET A 10 -64.12 -26.22 7.05
N PRO A 11 -63.44 -25.29 7.74
CA PRO A 11 -62.03 -25.40 8.11
C PRO A 11 -61.90 -26.08 9.50
N MET A 12 -60.75 -26.68 9.81
CA MET A 12 -60.38 -26.95 11.21
C MET A 12 -58.91 -26.68 11.51
N ASN A 13 -58.78 -25.90 12.58
CA ASN A 13 -57.60 -25.43 13.29
C ASN A 13 -56.81 -26.56 13.99
N ALA A 14 -55.54 -26.25 14.29
CA ALA A 14 -54.87 -26.36 15.61
C ALA A 14 -53.34 -26.45 15.38
N THR A 15 -52.41 -25.83 16.11
CA THR A 15 -52.39 -24.89 17.24
C THR A 15 -50.92 -24.43 17.39
N ARG A 16 -50.72 -23.15 17.76
CA ARG A 16 -49.63 -22.53 18.56
C ARG A 16 -48.27 -23.25 18.69
N SER A 17 -47.17 -22.52 18.46
CA SER A 17 -46.42 -21.85 19.55
C SER A 17 -45.17 -21.12 19.03
N ILE A 18 -44.83 -20.08 19.77
CA ILE A 18 -43.81 -19.03 19.57
C ILE A 18 -42.38 -19.60 19.67
N ALA A 19 -41.47 -19.15 18.80
CA ALA A 19 -40.03 -19.23 19.05
C ALA A 19 -39.29 -18.06 18.37
N GLY A 20 -38.61 -17.28 19.21
CA GLY A 20 -37.65 -16.27 18.82
C GLY A 20 -36.31 -16.48 19.55
N SER A 21 -35.26 -15.96 18.92
CA SER A 21 -33.92 -15.67 19.43
C SER A 21 -32.98 -16.85 19.72
N PHE A 22 -31.87 -16.85 18.99
CA PHE A 22 -30.65 -17.62 19.24
C PHE A 22 -29.70 -16.80 20.11
N ARG A 23 -29.13 -17.45 21.13
CA ARG A 23 -27.99 -16.98 21.93
C ARG A 23 -26.96 -18.11 22.10
N THR A 24 -25.71 -17.75 21.81
CA THR A 24 -24.46 -18.03 22.59
C THR A 24 -23.89 -19.44 22.78
N CYS A 25 -22.55 -19.48 22.56
CA CYS A 25 -21.47 -20.06 23.38
C CYS A 25 -21.15 -21.56 23.41
N SER A 26 -19.94 -21.85 22.88
CA SER A 26 -18.74 -22.38 23.56
C SER A 26 -18.63 -23.84 24.10
N PHE A 27 -17.37 -24.32 23.97
CA PHE A 27 -16.61 -25.28 24.80
C PHE A 27 -16.60 -26.80 24.48
N PHE A 28 -15.38 -27.25 24.13
CA PHE A 28 -14.58 -28.39 24.67
C PHE A 28 -14.92 -29.89 24.40
N ARG A 29 -13.89 -30.57 23.83
CA ARG A 29 -13.26 -31.89 24.15
C ARG A 29 -14.02 -33.24 24.02
N VAL A 30 -13.38 -34.12 23.21
CA VAL A 30 -13.01 -35.54 23.43
C VAL A 30 -14.11 -36.62 23.42
N LEU A 31 -14.03 -37.58 22.48
CA LEU A 31 -13.78 -39.01 22.80
C LEU A 31 -13.42 -39.90 21.60
N LEU A 32 -12.54 -40.88 21.88
CA LEU A 32 -12.14 -42.06 21.10
C LEU A 32 -13.32 -42.89 20.56
N GLY A 33 -13.10 -43.60 19.45
CA GLY A 33 -13.98 -44.71 19.05
C GLY A 33 -13.59 -45.45 17.77
N THR A 34 -12.74 -46.48 17.94
CA THR A 34 -12.74 -47.78 17.24
C THR A 34 -12.27 -47.95 15.78
N LEU A 35 -11.34 -48.91 15.66
CA LEU A 35 -10.73 -49.56 14.51
C LEU A 35 -11.72 -50.05 13.43
N CYS A 36 -11.28 -49.99 12.17
CA CYS A 36 -11.33 -51.15 11.28
C CYS A 36 -10.17 -51.12 10.28
N PHE A 37 -9.29 -52.12 10.40
CA PHE A 37 -8.22 -52.47 9.48
C PHE A 37 -8.84 -52.95 8.16
N PHE A 38 -8.54 -52.27 7.04
CA PHE A 38 -8.47 -52.92 5.73
C PHE A 38 -7.26 -52.42 4.97
N PHE A 39 -6.40 -53.37 4.64
CA PHE A 39 -5.23 -53.28 3.76
C PHE A 39 -5.62 -52.69 2.40
N PHE A 40 -5.04 -51.55 2.01
CA PHE A 40 -4.80 -51.18 0.61
C PHE A 40 -3.47 -50.38 0.53
N PRO A 41 -2.70 -50.53 -0.56
CA PRO A 41 -1.27 -50.29 -0.58
C PRO A 41 -0.92 -48.80 -0.66
N VAL A 42 0.20 -48.47 -0.01
CA VAL A 42 0.86 -47.17 -0.01
C VAL A 42 1.60 -46.98 -1.35
N PHE A 43 1.50 -45.75 -1.89
CA PHE A 43 2.22 -45.09 -3.00
C PHE A 43 1.46 -44.88 -4.34
N PRO A 44 1.62 -43.70 -5.01
CA PRO A 44 2.80 -42.83 -4.94
C PRO A 44 2.57 -41.34 -4.60
N ALA A 45 2.98 -40.94 -3.39
CA ALA A 45 3.46 -39.58 -3.12
C ALA A 45 4.97 -39.41 -3.46
N LEU A 46 5.64 -40.47 -3.91
CA LEU A 46 7.06 -40.45 -4.30
C LEU A 46 7.31 -39.88 -5.70
N VAL A 47 6.35 -39.97 -6.63
CA VAL A 47 6.56 -39.54 -8.03
C VAL A 47 6.55 -38.02 -8.20
N TYR A 48 5.88 -37.27 -7.31
CA TYR A 48 5.93 -35.80 -7.34
C TYR A 48 7.13 -35.22 -6.57
N ALA A 49 7.66 -35.92 -5.58
CA ALA A 49 8.86 -35.51 -4.85
C ALA A 49 10.16 -35.83 -5.62
N GLU A 50 10.18 -36.89 -6.41
CA GLU A 50 11.31 -37.22 -7.30
C GLU A 50 11.42 -36.25 -8.48
N ASN A 51 10.31 -35.83 -9.10
CA ASN A 51 10.33 -34.86 -10.21
C ASN A 51 10.77 -33.45 -9.81
N ALA A 52 10.59 -33.08 -8.53
CA ALA A 52 11.08 -31.81 -8.00
C ALA A 52 12.56 -31.89 -7.56
N ARG A 53 13.03 -33.04 -7.08
CA ARG A 53 14.45 -33.26 -6.73
C ARG A 53 15.34 -33.52 -7.95
N SER A 54 14.84 -34.22 -8.98
CA SER A 54 15.58 -34.44 -10.23
C SER A 54 15.85 -33.12 -10.97
N ASN A 55 14.84 -32.24 -11.06
CA ASN A 55 14.96 -30.92 -11.69
C ASN A 55 15.91 -29.97 -10.95
N VAL A 56 16.14 -30.14 -9.64
CA VAL A 56 17.07 -29.29 -8.87
C VAL A 56 18.50 -29.84 -8.94
N GLN A 57 18.67 -31.15 -9.06
CA GLN A 57 19.99 -31.76 -9.27
C GLN A 57 20.54 -31.55 -10.69
N GLU A 58 19.69 -31.47 -11.72
CA GLU A 58 20.13 -31.27 -13.12
C GLU A 58 20.70 -29.87 -13.39
N VAL A 59 20.16 -28.84 -12.73
CA VAL A 59 20.62 -27.43 -12.86
C VAL A 59 22.06 -27.25 -12.35
N SER A 60 22.53 -28.17 -11.50
CA SER A 60 23.89 -28.16 -10.94
C SER A 60 24.97 -28.65 -11.92
N GLN A 61 24.62 -29.24 -13.06
CA GLN A 61 25.58 -29.84 -14.00
C GLN A 61 25.73 -29.09 -15.34
N VAL A 62 24.79 -28.25 -15.75
CA VAL A 62 24.88 -27.58 -17.05
C VAL A 62 25.67 -26.29 -16.93
N ALA A 63 26.82 -26.22 -17.62
CA ALA A 63 27.66 -25.04 -17.66
C ALA A 63 26.90 -23.83 -18.26
N VAL A 64 27.00 -22.67 -17.61
CA VAL A 64 26.37 -21.41 -18.08
C VAL A 64 26.76 -21.10 -19.53
N ASP A 65 28.01 -21.37 -19.93
CA ASP A 65 28.49 -21.12 -21.30
C ASP A 65 27.78 -22.02 -22.34
N ALA A 66 27.42 -23.26 -21.98
CA ALA A 66 26.65 -24.15 -22.86
C ALA A 66 25.22 -23.65 -23.03
N LEU A 67 24.60 -23.16 -21.95
CA LEU A 67 23.27 -22.56 -22.01
C LEU A 67 23.26 -21.25 -22.83
N ILE A 68 24.32 -20.43 -22.71
CA ILE A 68 24.49 -19.24 -23.56
C ILE A 68 24.56 -19.62 -25.04
N TYR A 69 25.26 -20.71 -25.37
CA TYR A 69 25.31 -21.22 -26.74
C TYR A 69 23.91 -21.68 -27.22
N ASP A 70 23.16 -22.38 -26.37
CA ASP A 70 21.82 -22.86 -26.71
C ASP A 70 20.76 -21.76 -26.88
N LEU A 71 21.01 -20.52 -26.40
CA LEU A 71 20.17 -19.36 -26.75
C LEU A 71 20.20 -19.05 -28.26
N LYS A 72 21.18 -19.53 -29.02
CA LYS A 72 21.27 -19.33 -30.48
C LYS A 72 20.81 -20.56 -31.27
N ASN A 73 20.24 -21.56 -30.59
CA ASN A 73 19.86 -22.83 -31.21
C ASN A 73 18.70 -22.67 -32.22
N PRO A 74 18.73 -23.33 -33.39
CA PRO A 74 17.61 -23.27 -34.34
C PRO A 74 16.28 -23.78 -33.75
N ASN A 75 16.33 -24.70 -32.78
CA ASN A 75 15.16 -25.24 -32.09
C ASN A 75 14.64 -24.27 -31.02
N VAL A 76 13.38 -23.85 -31.16
CA VAL A 76 12.68 -22.93 -30.25
C VAL A 76 12.66 -23.46 -28.81
N THR A 77 12.35 -24.73 -28.63
CA THR A 77 12.28 -25.36 -27.30
C THR A 77 13.62 -25.30 -26.59
N ARG A 78 14.74 -25.54 -27.31
CA ARG A 78 16.08 -25.44 -26.71
C ARG A 78 16.44 -24.03 -26.29
N ARG A 79 16.12 -23.01 -27.10
CA ARG A 79 16.35 -21.61 -26.73
C ARG A 79 15.55 -21.22 -25.49
N LYS A 80 14.29 -21.66 -25.42
CA LYS A 80 13.39 -21.43 -24.30
C LYS A 80 13.92 -22.09 -23.02
N ASP A 81 14.29 -23.37 -23.08
CA ASP A 81 14.82 -24.12 -21.94
C ASP A 81 16.14 -23.51 -21.46
N ALA A 82 17.00 -23.06 -22.38
CA ALA A 82 18.21 -22.33 -22.07
C ALA A 82 17.93 -21.04 -21.29
N ALA A 83 16.96 -20.23 -21.72
CA ALA A 83 16.56 -19.02 -20.99
C ALA A 83 16.08 -19.32 -19.56
N VAL A 84 15.23 -20.34 -19.39
CA VAL A 84 14.74 -20.78 -18.08
C VAL A 84 15.88 -21.20 -17.15
N LEU A 85 16.80 -22.03 -17.65
CA LEU A 85 17.93 -22.54 -16.88
C LEU A 85 18.93 -21.43 -16.53
N LEU A 86 19.17 -20.48 -17.45
CA LEU A 86 20.01 -19.31 -17.18
C LEU A 86 19.42 -18.43 -16.07
N GLY A 87 18.11 -18.20 -16.06
CA GLY A 87 17.44 -17.50 -14.95
C GLY A 87 17.60 -18.22 -13.61
N LYS A 88 17.40 -19.54 -13.60
CA LYS A 88 17.57 -20.38 -12.39
C LYS A 88 19.01 -20.45 -11.90
N SER A 89 19.99 -20.33 -12.80
CA SER A 89 21.42 -20.32 -12.44
C SER A 89 21.79 -19.17 -11.51
N LYS A 90 21.01 -18.08 -11.52
CA LYS A 90 21.28 -16.83 -10.82
C LYS A 90 22.67 -16.23 -11.12
N SER A 91 23.26 -16.59 -12.26
CA SER A 91 24.58 -16.14 -12.67
C SER A 91 24.48 -14.82 -13.45
N PRO A 92 25.02 -13.70 -12.94
CA PRO A 92 25.01 -12.43 -13.67
C PRO A 92 25.79 -12.46 -14.99
N ARG A 93 26.63 -13.48 -15.22
CA ARG A 93 27.37 -13.67 -16.48
C ARG A 93 26.43 -13.97 -17.67
N ALA A 94 25.23 -14.47 -17.41
CA ALA A 94 24.24 -14.77 -18.45
C ALA A 94 23.56 -13.52 -19.01
N VAL A 95 23.56 -12.40 -18.28
CA VAL A 95 22.76 -11.20 -18.59
C VAL A 95 23.06 -10.65 -19.99
N PRO A 96 24.32 -10.44 -20.42
CA PRO A 96 24.59 -9.91 -21.76
C PRO A 96 24.03 -10.78 -22.89
N ALA A 97 24.11 -12.11 -22.75
CA ALA A 97 23.59 -13.04 -23.74
C ALA A 97 22.05 -13.07 -23.78
N LEU A 98 21.40 -12.99 -22.61
CA LEU A 98 19.95 -12.87 -22.51
C LEU A 98 19.46 -11.54 -23.11
N VAL A 99 20.18 -10.45 -22.90
CA VAL A 99 19.87 -9.15 -23.51
C VAL A 99 20.00 -9.19 -25.04
N GLU A 100 21.04 -9.84 -25.58
CA GLU A 100 21.19 -10.05 -27.03
C GLU A 100 20.01 -10.87 -27.59
N ALA A 101 19.59 -11.91 -26.86
CA ALA A 101 18.52 -12.81 -27.27
C ALA A 101 17.10 -12.21 -27.09
N ALA A 102 16.97 -11.04 -26.44
CA ALA A 102 15.67 -10.43 -26.11
C ALA A 102 14.77 -10.22 -27.34
N ASN A 103 15.34 -10.01 -28.53
CA ASN A 103 14.61 -9.83 -29.79
C ASN A 103 14.35 -11.17 -30.53
N ASP A 104 14.22 -12.29 -29.81
CA ASP A 104 13.93 -13.59 -30.41
C ASP A 104 12.65 -13.54 -31.26
N ARG A 105 12.66 -14.22 -32.40
CA ARG A 105 11.49 -14.33 -33.29
C ARG A 105 10.28 -14.98 -32.61
N ASP A 106 10.50 -15.86 -31.64
CA ASP A 106 9.44 -16.59 -30.96
C ASP A 106 9.06 -15.91 -29.64
N ALA A 107 7.78 -15.57 -29.48
CA ALA A 107 7.28 -14.88 -28.30
C ALA A 107 7.43 -15.69 -27.01
N SER A 108 7.37 -17.02 -27.08
CA SER A 108 7.57 -17.87 -25.90
C SER A 108 9.01 -17.82 -25.41
N VAL A 109 9.98 -17.70 -26.32
CA VAL A 109 11.39 -17.51 -25.96
C VAL A 109 11.61 -16.12 -25.36
N ARG A 110 11.08 -15.06 -25.99
CA ARG A 110 11.17 -13.69 -25.46
C ARG A 110 10.60 -13.57 -24.04
N ARG A 111 9.45 -14.21 -23.79
CA ARG A 111 8.83 -14.28 -22.46
C ARG A 111 9.77 -14.90 -21.42
N GLU A 112 10.37 -16.05 -21.72
CA GLU A 112 11.29 -16.70 -20.77
C GLU A 112 12.58 -15.90 -20.57
N ILE A 113 13.04 -15.19 -21.60
CA ILE A 113 14.17 -14.26 -21.47
C ILE A 113 13.83 -13.14 -20.48
N VAL A 114 12.66 -12.52 -20.61
CA VAL A 114 12.22 -11.47 -19.67
C VAL A 114 12.11 -12.01 -18.24
N LEU A 115 11.57 -13.21 -18.04
CA LEU A 115 11.50 -13.86 -16.72
C LEU A 115 12.90 -14.17 -16.15
N ALA A 116 13.83 -14.61 -16.99
CA ALA A 116 15.21 -14.87 -16.59
C ALA A 116 15.90 -13.57 -16.16
N LEU A 117 15.76 -12.50 -16.94
CA LEU A 117 16.31 -11.18 -16.63
C LEU A 117 15.70 -10.59 -15.34
N ASP A 118 14.38 -10.71 -15.14
CA ASP A 118 13.69 -10.27 -13.91
C ASP A 118 14.14 -11.10 -12.70
N THR A 119 14.44 -12.39 -12.88
CA THR A 119 15.00 -13.23 -11.80
C THR A 119 16.42 -12.81 -11.42
N LEU A 120 17.23 -12.42 -12.41
CA LEU A 120 18.62 -12.00 -12.21
C LEU A 120 18.73 -10.61 -11.59
N ARG A 121 17.74 -9.71 -11.84
CA ARG A 121 17.67 -8.35 -11.29
C ARG A 121 18.96 -7.54 -11.48
N ASP A 122 19.61 -7.71 -12.62
CA ASP A 122 20.82 -7.00 -12.97
C ASP A 122 20.49 -5.78 -13.83
N MET A 123 21.01 -4.60 -13.47
CA MET A 123 20.73 -3.34 -14.18
C MET A 123 21.11 -3.40 -15.66
N ARG A 124 22.07 -4.25 -16.06
CA ARG A 124 22.41 -4.49 -17.47
C ARG A 124 21.26 -5.05 -18.30
N SER A 125 20.18 -5.53 -17.66
CA SER A 125 18.94 -6.00 -18.29
C SER A 125 18.05 -4.86 -18.79
N LEU A 126 18.27 -3.62 -18.33
CA LEU A 126 17.39 -2.49 -18.61
C LEU A 126 17.14 -2.26 -20.12
N PRO A 127 18.15 -2.31 -21.01
CA PRO A 127 17.91 -2.12 -22.45
C PRO A 127 16.94 -3.16 -23.04
N ALA A 128 17.00 -4.41 -22.58
CA ALA A 128 16.08 -5.46 -23.05
C ALA A 128 14.64 -5.18 -22.61
N PHE A 129 14.44 -4.77 -21.34
CA PHE A 129 13.10 -4.39 -20.88
C PHE A 129 12.56 -3.18 -21.64
N LEU A 130 13.36 -2.14 -21.87
CA LEU A 130 12.93 -0.96 -22.63
C LEU A 130 12.56 -1.29 -24.08
N SER A 131 13.29 -2.20 -24.73
CA SER A 131 12.96 -2.68 -26.07
C SER A 131 11.64 -3.46 -26.08
N LEU A 132 11.49 -4.41 -25.15
CA LEU A 132 10.34 -5.31 -25.07
C LEU A 132 9.08 -4.70 -24.43
N LEU A 133 9.16 -3.46 -23.93
CA LEU A 133 7.98 -2.67 -23.63
C LEU A 133 7.11 -2.46 -24.89
N ASN A 134 7.67 -2.48 -26.10
CA ASN A 134 6.91 -2.36 -27.35
C ASN A 134 6.54 -3.71 -27.99
N ASP A 135 6.63 -4.82 -27.25
CA ASP A 135 6.30 -6.14 -27.78
C ASP A 135 4.83 -6.27 -28.20
N SER A 136 4.57 -7.06 -29.24
CA SER A 136 3.20 -7.37 -29.69
C SER A 136 2.40 -8.08 -28.59
N GLU A 137 3.05 -8.92 -27.81
CA GLU A 137 2.42 -9.67 -26.73
C GLU A 137 2.28 -8.82 -25.46
N LYS A 138 1.03 -8.63 -25.03
CA LYS A 138 0.70 -7.91 -23.79
C LYS A 138 1.46 -8.45 -22.59
N ASP A 139 1.56 -9.76 -22.46
CA ASP A 139 2.13 -10.37 -21.26
C ASP A 139 3.65 -10.13 -21.15
N ILE A 140 4.34 -9.96 -22.29
CA ILE A 140 5.75 -9.55 -22.33
C ILE A 140 5.90 -8.10 -21.88
N ARG A 141 5.07 -7.19 -22.43
CA ARG A 141 5.05 -5.77 -22.01
C ARG A 141 4.84 -5.64 -20.50
N GLU A 142 3.86 -6.37 -19.98
CA GLU A 142 3.54 -6.41 -18.54
C GLU A 142 4.73 -6.87 -17.69
N LYS A 143 5.41 -7.96 -18.08
CA LYS A 143 6.59 -8.46 -17.38
C LYS A 143 7.76 -7.48 -17.44
N CYS A 144 7.91 -6.74 -18.54
CA CYS A 144 8.94 -5.71 -18.65
C CYS A 144 8.70 -4.56 -17.67
N ILE A 145 7.45 -4.10 -17.51
CA ILE A 145 7.12 -3.07 -16.50
C ILE A 145 7.48 -3.58 -15.10
N HIS A 146 7.15 -4.82 -14.77
CA HIS A 146 7.50 -5.43 -13.49
C HIS A 146 9.02 -5.55 -13.30
N GLY A 147 9.73 -6.03 -14.32
CA GLY A 147 11.19 -6.14 -14.33
C GLY A 147 11.88 -4.81 -14.10
N ILE A 148 11.42 -3.74 -14.77
CA ILE A 148 11.91 -2.38 -14.57
C ILE A 148 11.75 -1.95 -13.12
N ILE A 149 10.56 -2.10 -12.52
CA ILE A 149 10.34 -1.76 -11.10
C ILE A 149 11.33 -2.54 -10.20
N ASN A 150 11.52 -3.83 -10.46
CA ASN A 150 12.42 -4.69 -9.70
C ASN A 150 13.91 -4.32 -9.85
N LEU A 151 14.32 -3.64 -10.92
CA LEU A 151 15.69 -3.13 -11.03
C LEU A 151 15.96 -1.98 -10.04
N TYR A 152 14.93 -1.21 -9.68
CA TYR A 152 15.07 -0.03 -8.81
C TYR A 152 14.66 -0.27 -7.35
N LEU A 153 13.81 -1.26 -7.07
CA LEU A 153 13.44 -1.59 -5.69
C LEU A 153 14.54 -2.41 -4.98
N PRO A 154 14.83 -2.16 -3.70
CA PRO A 154 15.85 -2.91 -2.97
C PRO A 154 15.52 -4.42 -2.89
N GLN A 155 16.56 -5.24 -2.96
CA GLN A 155 16.48 -6.68 -2.69
C GLN A 155 16.44 -6.89 -1.17
N GLU A 156 15.24 -6.92 -0.59
CA GLU A 156 15.06 -7.19 0.84
C GLU A 156 15.29 -8.70 1.12
N THR A 157 16.10 -9.03 2.13
CA THR A 157 16.48 -10.41 2.51
C THR A 157 15.49 -11.07 3.49
N GLY A 158 14.43 -10.37 3.91
CA GLY A 158 13.42 -10.88 4.84
C GLY A 158 12.20 -11.52 4.16
N LEU A 159 11.77 -12.69 4.64
CA LEU A 159 10.57 -13.40 4.16
C LEU A 159 9.29 -12.57 4.37
N VAL A 160 9.19 -11.86 5.50
CA VAL A 160 8.03 -11.03 5.88
C VAL A 160 7.90 -9.81 4.97
N VAL A 161 8.98 -9.07 4.71
CA VAL A 161 8.99 -7.90 3.82
C VAL A 161 8.66 -8.28 2.37
N ARG A 162 9.12 -9.47 1.92
CA ARG A 162 8.72 -10.04 0.62
C ARG A 162 7.22 -10.33 0.55
N LEU A 163 6.66 -10.96 1.58
CA LEU A 163 5.23 -11.30 1.62
C LEU A 163 4.36 -10.04 1.65
N THR A 164 4.75 -9.00 2.39
CA THR A 164 4.05 -7.71 2.39
C THR A 164 4.11 -7.00 1.03
N LYS A 165 5.27 -6.98 0.35
CA LYS A 165 5.41 -6.42 -1.00
C LYS A 165 4.59 -7.19 -2.04
N VAL A 166 4.61 -8.53 -2.01
CA VAL A 166 3.84 -9.38 -2.93
C VAL A 166 2.34 -9.24 -2.67
N ALA A 167 1.92 -9.19 -1.41
CA ALA A 167 0.53 -8.96 -1.04
C ALA A 167 0.04 -7.58 -1.52
N ASN A 168 0.82 -6.52 -1.37
CA ASN A 168 0.47 -5.18 -1.85
C ASN A 168 0.53 -5.04 -3.38
N LEU A 169 1.38 -5.81 -4.08
CA LEU A 169 1.36 -5.90 -5.54
C LEU A 169 0.11 -6.58 -6.07
N ILE A 170 -0.40 -7.60 -5.35
CA ILE A 170 -1.54 -8.44 -5.75
C ILE A 170 -2.87 -7.88 -5.23
N ASN A 171 -2.87 -7.13 -4.12
CA ASN A 171 -4.06 -6.52 -3.52
C ASN A 171 -3.91 -4.98 -3.47
N PRO A 172 -4.31 -4.25 -4.54
CA PRO A 172 -4.14 -2.80 -4.67
C PRO A 172 -4.96 -1.92 -3.71
N TRP A 173 -5.70 -2.51 -2.78
CA TRP A 173 -6.73 -1.84 -1.97
C TRP A 173 -6.35 -1.67 -0.49
N SER A 174 -5.15 -2.10 -0.05
CA SER A 174 -4.66 -1.95 1.35
C SER A 174 -3.76 -0.73 1.58
N ASP A 175 -3.77 0.22 0.65
CA ASP A 175 -2.77 1.29 0.50
C ASP A 175 -3.01 2.53 1.37
N GLU A 176 -3.18 2.37 2.69
CA GLU A 176 -3.16 3.56 3.57
C GLU A 176 -1.72 3.89 4.01
N TRP A 177 -0.82 2.89 4.04
CA TRP A 177 0.58 3.05 4.50
C TRP A 177 1.65 2.38 3.63
N ALA A 178 1.26 1.56 2.67
CA ALA A 178 2.20 0.78 1.86
C ALA A 178 2.34 1.31 0.43
N ASP A 179 2.54 2.62 0.27
CA ASP A 179 2.94 3.19 -1.01
C ASP A 179 4.37 2.79 -1.32
N VAL A 180 4.54 1.59 -1.88
CA VAL A 180 5.83 1.12 -2.40
C VAL A 180 6.34 2.18 -3.37
N VAL A 181 7.47 2.78 -3.03
CA VAL A 181 8.22 3.73 -3.87
C VAL A 181 9.70 3.40 -3.77
N ILE A 182 10.49 3.85 -4.73
CA ILE A 182 11.94 3.74 -4.67
C ILE A 182 12.50 4.46 -3.43
N GLU A 183 13.62 3.95 -2.92
CA GLU A 183 14.32 4.57 -1.80
C GLU A 183 14.84 5.98 -2.20
N PRO A 184 14.90 6.94 -1.26
CA PRO A 184 15.50 8.24 -1.52
C PRO A 184 16.94 8.10 -2.05
N GLY A 185 17.33 8.98 -2.97
CA GLY A 185 18.67 8.97 -3.59
C GLY A 185 18.84 7.98 -4.76
N VAL A 186 17.87 7.11 -5.01
CA VAL A 186 17.88 6.26 -6.21
C VAL A 186 17.53 7.11 -7.44
N THR A 187 18.46 7.23 -8.38
CA THR A 187 18.24 7.89 -9.67
C THR A 187 17.66 6.92 -10.68
N VAL A 188 16.51 7.25 -11.26
CA VAL A 188 15.87 6.49 -12.34
C VAL A 188 16.38 6.99 -13.68
N ASP A 189 16.72 6.07 -14.59
CA ASP A 189 17.12 6.43 -15.95
C ASP A 189 15.97 7.19 -16.65
N PRO A 190 16.20 8.39 -17.23
CA PRO A 190 15.17 9.15 -17.94
C PRO A 190 14.49 8.37 -19.08
N ALA A 191 15.18 7.41 -19.70
CA ALA A 191 14.58 6.55 -20.72
C ALA A 191 13.46 5.68 -20.15
N VAL A 192 13.54 5.29 -18.88
CA VAL A 192 12.48 4.53 -18.19
C VAL A 192 11.22 5.37 -18.03
N THR A 193 11.36 6.59 -17.49
CA THR A 193 10.21 7.48 -17.28
C THR A 193 9.55 7.85 -18.62
N THR A 194 10.36 8.08 -19.66
CA THR A 194 9.90 8.36 -21.02
C THR A 194 9.12 7.18 -21.60
N ALA A 195 9.69 5.97 -21.55
CA ALA A 195 9.06 4.77 -22.09
C ALA A 195 7.75 4.44 -21.34
N LEU A 196 7.76 4.44 -20.00
CA LEU A 196 6.55 4.22 -19.22
C LEU A 196 5.48 5.29 -19.47
N GLY A 197 5.90 6.56 -19.67
CA GLY A 197 5.00 7.65 -20.05
C GLY A 197 4.28 7.41 -21.39
N GLN A 198 4.95 6.80 -22.37
CA GLN A 198 4.33 6.41 -23.64
C GLN A 198 3.28 5.29 -23.44
N HIS A 199 3.55 4.33 -22.57
CA HIS A 199 2.62 3.23 -22.27
C HIS A 199 1.39 3.64 -21.43
N LEU A 200 1.27 4.91 -21.03
CA LEU A 200 0.00 5.48 -20.58
C LEU A 200 -1.03 5.59 -21.70
N GLN A 201 -0.65 5.38 -22.97
CA GLN A 201 -1.55 5.37 -24.12
C GLN A 201 -1.64 3.97 -24.78
N ASP A 202 -1.19 2.92 -24.08
CA ASP A 202 -1.25 1.53 -24.59
C ASP A 202 -2.68 1.11 -24.92
N SER A 203 -2.84 0.30 -25.97
CA SER A 203 -4.15 -0.20 -26.40
C SER A 203 -4.84 -1.04 -25.33
N ASP A 204 -4.05 -1.74 -24.50
CA ASP A 204 -4.54 -2.55 -23.38
C ASP A 204 -4.64 -1.72 -22.08
N GLU A 205 -5.83 -1.77 -21.46
CA GLU A 205 -6.09 -1.07 -20.19
C GLU A 205 -5.16 -1.51 -19.05
N GLY A 206 -4.86 -2.80 -18.98
CA GLY A 206 -4.00 -3.35 -17.93
C GLY A 206 -2.56 -2.86 -18.03
N ILE A 207 -2.06 -2.59 -19.24
CA ILE A 207 -0.75 -1.97 -19.45
C ILE A 207 -0.76 -0.51 -19.01
N ARG A 208 -1.80 0.27 -19.36
CA ARG A 208 -1.92 1.67 -18.93
C ARG A 208 -1.94 1.82 -17.40
N VAL A 209 -2.70 0.97 -16.71
CA VAL A 209 -2.69 0.90 -15.23
C VAL A 209 -1.29 0.61 -14.70
N LYS A 210 -0.61 -0.41 -15.22
CA LYS A 210 0.72 -0.80 -14.76
C LYS A 210 1.78 0.26 -15.04
N ALA A 211 1.69 0.95 -16.18
CA ALA A 211 2.56 2.07 -16.53
C ALA A 211 2.38 3.24 -15.55
N ALA A 212 1.13 3.64 -15.26
CA ALA A 212 0.83 4.67 -14.26
C ALA A 212 1.39 4.29 -12.89
N ARG A 213 1.16 3.05 -12.45
CA ARG A 213 1.69 2.52 -11.19
C ARG A 213 3.22 2.58 -11.14
N ALA A 214 3.88 2.12 -12.19
CA ALA A 214 5.33 2.11 -12.29
C ALA A 214 5.91 3.53 -12.18
N LEU A 215 5.32 4.51 -12.88
CA LEU A 215 5.71 5.91 -12.77
C LEU A 215 5.58 6.45 -11.33
N GLY A 216 4.51 6.06 -10.62
CA GLY A 216 4.31 6.37 -9.21
C GLY A 216 5.40 5.77 -8.29
N ILE A 217 5.67 4.47 -8.42
CA ILE A 217 6.68 3.75 -7.64
C ILE A 217 8.07 4.36 -7.88
N LEU A 218 8.39 4.65 -9.14
CA LEU A 218 9.67 5.19 -9.58
C LEU A 218 9.80 6.70 -9.38
N LYS A 219 8.79 7.38 -8.81
CA LYS A 219 8.78 8.83 -8.59
C LYS A 219 9.09 9.63 -9.88
N GLY A 220 8.63 9.15 -11.04
CA GLY A 220 8.96 9.70 -12.35
C GLY A 220 8.28 11.05 -12.63
N LYS A 221 8.83 12.13 -12.07
CA LYS A 221 8.31 13.50 -12.19
C LYS A 221 8.30 14.02 -13.63
N GLU A 222 9.26 13.58 -14.44
CA GLU A 222 9.41 13.96 -15.83
C GLU A 222 8.21 13.52 -16.69
N ALA A 223 7.45 12.51 -16.24
CA ALA A 223 6.27 12.01 -16.92
C ALA A 223 4.95 12.72 -16.51
N ILE A 224 4.99 13.70 -15.59
CA ILE A 224 3.78 14.42 -15.14
C ILE A 224 2.93 14.94 -16.31
N PRO A 225 3.47 15.56 -17.37
CA PRO A 225 2.65 16.01 -18.50
C PRO A 225 1.84 14.87 -19.15
N GLN A 226 2.47 13.72 -19.39
CA GLN A 226 1.83 12.53 -19.95
C GLN A 226 0.82 11.91 -18.98
N ILE A 227 1.12 11.92 -17.67
CA ILE A 227 0.21 11.45 -16.62
C ILE A 227 -1.05 12.31 -16.58
N LEU A 228 -0.93 13.64 -16.63
CA LEU A 228 -2.08 14.55 -16.66
C LEU A 228 -2.88 14.42 -17.96
N GLN A 229 -2.23 14.18 -19.09
CA GLN A 229 -2.92 13.85 -20.33
C GLN A 229 -3.77 12.59 -20.17
N GLY A 230 -3.19 11.49 -19.67
CA GLY A 230 -3.92 10.25 -19.37
C GLY A 230 -5.08 10.47 -18.40
N LEU A 231 -4.89 11.29 -17.37
CA LEU A 231 -5.95 11.63 -16.42
C LEU A 231 -7.17 12.26 -17.11
N ARG A 232 -6.94 13.15 -18.09
CA ARG A 232 -8.01 13.85 -18.83
C ARG A 232 -8.67 12.98 -19.89
N GLU A 233 -7.90 12.19 -20.60
CA GLU A 233 -8.31 11.55 -21.85
C GLU A 233 -8.68 10.07 -21.72
N ASP A 234 -8.24 9.36 -20.68
CA ASP A 234 -8.44 7.90 -20.61
C ASP A 234 -9.92 7.52 -20.51
N ARG A 235 -10.31 6.49 -21.25
CA ARG A 235 -11.68 5.97 -21.26
C ARG A 235 -12.05 5.15 -20.01
N SER A 236 -11.07 4.67 -19.24
CA SER A 236 -11.29 3.84 -18.06
C SER A 236 -11.08 4.64 -16.76
N ASN A 237 -12.09 4.63 -15.88
CA ASN A 237 -11.95 5.15 -14.52
C ASN A 237 -10.94 4.32 -13.70
N THR A 238 -10.70 3.05 -14.02
CA THR A 238 -9.65 2.26 -13.36
C THR A 238 -8.27 2.88 -13.63
N VAL A 239 -8.01 3.30 -14.86
CA VAL A 239 -6.74 3.95 -15.23
C VAL A 239 -6.65 5.34 -14.60
N ARG A 240 -7.70 6.15 -14.69
CA ARG A 240 -7.73 7.48 -14.06
C ARG A 240 -7.47 7.40 -12.55
N PHE A 241 -8.03 6.39 -11.88
CA PHE A 241 -7.82 6.16 -10.45
C PHE A 241 -6.35 5.86 -10.14
N GLU A 242 -5.74 4.93 -10.88
CA GLU A 242 -4.30 4.63 -10.72
C GLU A 242 -3.41 5.82 -11.08
N ILE A 243 -3.82 6.66 -12.04
CA ILE A 243 -3.12 7.90 -12.37
C ILE A 243 -3.14 8.89 -11.19
N ILE A 244 -4.28 9.13 -10.55
CA ILE A 244 -4.31 10.03 -9.38
C ILE A 244 -3.44 9.45 -8.24
N ARG A 245 -3.51 8.14 -8.00
CA ARG A 245 -2.63 7.44 -7.04
C ARG A 245 -1.16 7.60 -7.39
N SER A 246 -0.79 7.52 -8.66
CA SER A 246 0.60 7.67 -9.09
C SER A 246 1.10 9.11 -8.92
N LEU A 247 0.26 10.11 -9.20
CA LEU A 247 0.55 11.52 -8.90
C LEU A 247 0.81 11.73 -7.41
N ARG A 248 -0.06 11.17 -6.56
CA ARG A 248 0.11 11.19 -5.10
C ARG A 248 1.44 10.56 -4.68
N LYS A 249 1.80 9.42 -5.25
CA LYS A 249 3.10 8.76 -5.03
C LYS A 249 4.26 9.61 -5.51
N ILE A 250 4.18 10.25 -6.68
CA ILE A 250 5.22 11.15 -7.20
C ILE A 250 5.45 12.32 -6.23
N GLY A 251 4.38 12.87 -5.65
CA GLY A 251 4.49 13.88 -4.60
C GLY A 251 4.81 15.27 -5.12
N ASP A 252 4.31 15.64 -6.31
CA ASP A 252 4.46 16.98 -6.87
C ASP A 252 3.15 17.78 -6.71
N PRO A 253 3.09 18.76 -5.77
CA PRO A 253 1.87 19.52 -5.50
C PRO A 253 1.39 20.40 -6.67
N SER A 254 2.21 20.64 -7.70
CA SER A 254 1.83 21.48 -8.85
C SER A 254 0.61 20.95 -9.62
N VAL A 255 0.33 19.65 -9.49
CA VAL A 255 -0.85 19.02 -10.11
C VAL A 255 -2.15 19.31 -9.35
N GLY A 256 -2.09 19.94 -8.17
CA GLY A 256 -3.25 20.23 -7.34
C GLY A 256 -4.35 21.00 -8.07
N ARG A 257 -3.97 21.98 -8.91
CA ARG A 257 -4.93 22.72 -9.74
C ARG A 257 -5.73 21.81 -10.68
N GLU A 258 -5.09 20.80 -11.28
CA GLU A 258 -5.78 19.86 -12.16
C GLU A 258 -6.74 18.97 -11.37
N LEU A 259 -6.31 18.50 -10.18
CA LEU A 259 -7.12 17.62 -9.33
C LEU A 259 -8.40 18.28 -8.81
N MET A 260 -8.44 19.61 -8.73
CA MET A 260 -9.67 20.36 -8.41
C MET A 260 -10.84 20.02 -9.36
N ASN A 261 -10.54 19.72 -10.63
CA ASN A 261 -11.56 19.35 -11.63
C ASN A 261 -12.25 18.01 -11.33
N TYR A 262 -11.68 17.19 -10.43
CA TYR A 262 -12.16 15.86 -10.11
C TYR A 262 -12.91 15.79 -8.76
N LEU A 263 -13.02 16.91 -8.02
CA LEU A 263 -13.72 16.97 -6.72
C LEU A 263 -15.23 16.73 -6.79
N THR A 264 -15.82 16.93 -7.96
CA THR A 264 -17.24 16.64 -8.22
C THR A 264 -17.40 15.59 -9.32
N TYR A 265 -16.37 14.79 -9.57
CA TYR A 265 -16.42 13.74 -10.59
C TYR A 265 -17.48 12.70 -10.21
N ASN A 266 -18.19 12.18 -11.23
CA ASN A 266 -19.32 11.28 -11.02
C ASN A 266 -18.88 9.96 -10.37
N ASP A 267 -17.75 9.41 -10.80
CA ASP A 267 -17.17 8.21 -10.21
C ASP A 267 -16.62 8.52 -8.80
N SER A 268 -17.17 7.84 -7.79
CA SER A 268 -16.81 8.08 -6.39
C SER A 268 -15.37 7.70 -6.06
N LYS A 269 -14.78 6.69 -6.73
CA LYS A 269 -13.39 6.29 -6.50
C LYS A 269 -12.44 7.40 -6.96
N ILE A 270 -12.68 7.94 -8.14
CA ILE A 270 -11.91 9.08 -8.69
C ILE A 270 -12.05 10.30 -7.80
N ARG A 271 -13.29 10.65 -7.44
CA ARG A 271 -13.58 11.81 -6.61
C ARG A 271 -12.89 11.72 -5.24
N ASN A 272 -12.99 10.57 -4.58
CA ASN A 272 -12.40 10.35 -3.25
C ASN A 272 -10.87 10.33 -3.32
N GLU A 273 -10.28 9.78 -4.38
CA GLU A 273 -8.82 9.78 -4.56
C GLU A 273 -8.28 11.19 -4.85
N ALA A 274 -9.01 12.00 -5.62
CA ALA A 274 -8.64 13.40 -5.87
C ALA A 274 -8.66 14.21 -4.56
N VAL A 275 -9.73 14.09 -3.76
CA VAL A 275 -9.83 14.72 -2.43
C VAL A 275 -8.67 14.29 -1.53
N PHE A 276 -8.42 12.97 -1.44
CA PHE A 276 -7.33 12.42 -0.66
C PHE A 276 -5.98 13.01 -1.06
N THR A 277 -5.72 13.04 -2.37
CA THR A 277 -4.45 13.49 -2.92
C THR A 277 -4.21 14.99 -2.63
N LEU A 278 -5.24 15.83 -2.77
CA LEU A 278 -5.15 17.25 -2.39
C LEU A 278 -4.86 17.44 -0.89
N GLY A 279 -5.50 16.64 -0.04
CA GLY A 279 -5.21 16.58 1.39
C GLY A 279 -3.75 16.23 1.66
N ARG A 280 -3.26 15.14 1.06
CA ARG A 280 -1.86 14.67 1.21
C ARG A 280 -0.83 15.67 0.68
N PHE A 281 -1.16 16.45 -0.34
CA PHE A 281 -0.33 17.56 -0.82
C PHE A 281 -0.43 18.83 0.04
N ARG A 282 -1.37 18.87 0.99
CA ARG A 282 -1.71 20.06 1.78
C ARG A 282 -1.99 21.26 0.87
N TYR A 283 -2.71 21.02 -0.23
CA TYR A 283 -2.99 22.01 -1.27
C TYR A 283 -4.05 23.03 -0.79
N LYS A 284 -3.57 24.17 -0.28
CA LYS A 284 -4.35 25.16 0.47
C LYS A 284 -5.52 25.74 -0.32
N GLU A 285 -5.33 25.93 -1.63
CA GLU A 285 -6.33 26.47 -2.54
C GLU A 285 -7.57 25.57 -2.67
N ALA A 286 -7.48 24.30 -2.26
CA ALA A 286 -8.65 23.42 -2.21
C ALA A 286 -9.57 23.69 -1.01
N ALA A 287 -9.08 24.29 0.09
CA ALA A 287 -9.82 24.40 1.34
C ALA A 287 -11.23 25.03 1.20
N PRO A 288 -11.42 26.15 0.46
CA PRO A 288 -12.75 26.74 0.29
C PRO A 288 -13.75 25.79 -0.38
N GLU A 289 -13.31 25.09 -1.44
CA GLU A 289 -14.18 24.17 -2.17
C GLU A 289 -14.46 22.90 -1.38
N LEU A 290 -13.46 22.35 -0.68
CA LEU A 290 -13.64 21.19 0.20
C LEU A 290 -14.61 21.49 1.34
N ASN A 291 -14.52 22.68 1.97
CA ASN A 291 -15.49 23.12 2.98
C ASN A 291 -16.92 23.21 2.38
N ARG A 292 -17.06 23.84 1.21
CA ARG A 292 -18.35 23.96 0.51
C ARG A 292 -18.97 22.59 0.22
N LEU A 293 -18.16 21.64 -0.26
CA LEU A 293 -18.57 20.27 -0.55
C LEU A 293 -18.96 19.52 0.73
N TYR A 294 -18.18 19.65 1.81
CA TYR A 294 -18.48 19.03 3.09
C TYR A 294 -19.81 19.52 3.65
N GLU A 295 -20.05 20.84 3.63
CA GLU A 295 -21.32 21.40 4.08
C GLU A 295 -22.51 20.93 3.23
N ARG A 296 -22.34 20.88 1.90
CA ARG A 296 -23.38 20.38 0.99
C ARG A 296 -23.73 18.93 1.34
N GLU A 297 -22.72 18.08 1.47
CA GLU A 297 -22.88 16.67 1.81
C GLU A 297 -23.54 16.49 3.19
N SER A 298 -23.15 17.31 4.17
CA SER A 298 -23.67 17.28 5.54
C SER A 298 -25.14 17.73 5.66
N ARG A 299 -25.68 18.45 4.67
CA ARG A 299 -27.10 18.84 4.61
C ARG A 299 -28.00 17.74 4.06
N LEU A 300 -27.43 16.71 3.42
CA LEU A 300 -28.20 15.60 2.88
C LEU A 300 -28.79 14.72 3.98
N SER A 301 -29.89 14.03 3.67
CA SER A 301 -30.45 13.05 4.58
C SER A 301 -29.47 11.88 4.78
N ARG A 302 -29.59 11.16 5.90
CA ARG A 302 -28.75 9.97 6.18
C ARG A 302 -28.79 8.89 5.09
N LYS A 303 -29.85 8.87 4.27
CA LYS A 303 -30.02 7.90 3.18
C LYS A 303 -29.30 8.31 1.90
N GLU A 304 -29.20 9.61 1.65
CA GLU A 304 -28.59 10.17 0.43
C GLU A 304 -27.10 10.47 0.60
N MET A 305 -26.67 10.71 1.84
CA MET A 305 -25.29 11.06 2.19
C MET A 305 -24.31 9.92 1.87
N ASP A 306 -23.28 10.26 1.10
CA ASP A 306 -22.08 9.45 0.93
C ASP A 306 -21.16 9.70 2.13
N LYS A 307 -21.29 8.84 3.17
CA LYS A 307 -20.49 8.92 4.39
C LYS A 307 -18.99 8.86 4.13
N THR A 308 -18.57 8.05 3.15
CA THR A 308 -17.14 7.88 2.82
C THR A 308 -16.60 9.17 2.22
N PHE A 309 -17.35 9.77 1.29
CA PHE A 309 -16.97 11.05 0.71
C PHE A 309 -16.96 12.17 1.76
N ARG A 310 -17.95 12.21 2.66
CA ARG A 310 -18.00 13.18 3.76
C ARG A 310 -16.79 13.08 4.69
N ALA A 311 -16.44 11.87 5.12
CA ALA A 311 -15.25 11.63 5.96
C ALA A 311 -13.98 12.04 5.20
N ARG A 312 -13.86 11.63 3.93
CA ARG A 312 -12.70 11.95 3.07
C ARG A 312 -12.51 13.46 2.84
N LEU A 313 -13.60 14.22 2.72
CA LEU A 313 -13.53 15.69 2.65
C LEU A 313 -12.96 16.29 3.93
N LEU A 314 -13.42 15.82 5.09
CA LEU A 314 -12.92 16.30 6.38
C LEU A 314 -11.47 15.88 6.64
N GLU A 315 -11.10 14.66 6.24
CA GLU A 315 -9.71 14.18 6.27
C GLU A 315 -8.79 15.09 5.45
N ALA A 316 -9.17 15.41 4.21
CA ALA A 316 -8.38 16.29 3.37
C ALA A 316 -8.24 17.70 3.96
N LEU A 317 -9.33 18.24 4.51
CA LEU A 317 -9.30 19.51 5.24
C LEU A 317 -8.38 19.44 6.47
N ALA A 318 -8.40 18.33 7.22
CA ALA A 318 -7.57 18.12 8.39
C ALA A 318 -6.08 18.12 8.04
N PHE A 319 -5.68 17.46 6.94
CA PHE A 319 -4.31 17.51 6.44
C PHE A 319 -3.89 18.89 5.94
N ILE A 320 -4.79 19.62 5.25
CA ILE A 320 -4.55 20.98 4.77
C ILE A 320 -4.42 21.96 5.95
N ALA A 321 -5.24 21.79 6.98
CA ALA A 321 -5.22 22.56 8.24
C ALA A 321 -5.26 24.09 8.06
N GLU A 322 -5.98 24.60 7.07
CA GLU A 322 -6.15 26.04 6.88
C GLU A 322 -7.01 26.65 8.00
N PRO A 323 -6.68 27.87 8.49
CA PRO A 323 -7.43 28.52 9.58
C PRO A 323 -8.94 28.65 9.31
N SER A 324 -9.34 28.78 8.05
CA SER A 324 -10.76 28.86 7.64
C SER A 324 -11.57 27.60 8.00
N SER A 325 -10.92 26.46 8.23
CA SER A 325 -11.58 25.20 8.60
C SER A 325 -11.63 24.93 10.10
N LYS A 326 -11.02 25.81 10.92
CA LYS A 326 -10.96 25.62 12.38
C LYS A 326 -12.34 25.50 13.02
N GLU A 327 -13.28 26.38 12.68
CA GLU A 327 -14.64 26.35 13.24
C GLU A 327 -15.37 25.05 12.90
N LEU A 328 -15.12 24.53 11.69
CA LEU A 328 -15.64 23.24 11.27
C LEU A 328 -15.09 22.11 12.14
N PHE A 329 -13.77 22.07 12.40
CA PHE A 329 -13.19 21.04 13.26
C PHE A 329 -13.71 21.12 14.70
N VAL A 330 -13.84 22.32 15.27
CA VAL A 330 -14.41 22.50 16.62
C VAL A 330 -15.85 21.98 16.68
N LYS A 331 -16.65 22.22 15.64
CA LYS A 331 -18.02 21.72 15.55
C LYS A 331 -18.08 20.19 15.49
N GLU A 332 -17.13 19.54 14.80
CA GLU A 332 -17.17 18.11 14.48
C GLU A 332 -16.35 17.22 15.45
N LYS A 333 -15.56 17.81 16.36
CA LYS A 333 -14.67 17.06 17.30
C LYS A 333 -15.37 16.14 18.29
N GLN A 334 -16.71 16.23 18.41
CA GLN A 334 -17.55 15.35 19.22
C GLN A 334 -18.62 14.64 18.36
N ASN A 335 -18.40 14.51 17.05
CA ASN A 335 -19.38 13.88 16.16
C ASN A 335 -19.63 12.42 16.59
N PRO A 336 -20.90 11.95 16.54
CA PRO A 336 -21.22 10.55 16.81
C PRO A 336 -20.59 9.54 15.83
N ASP A 337 -20.15 10.00 14.66
CA ASP A 337 -19.39 9.22 13.68
C ASP A 337 -17.89 9.32 14.00
N ASP A 338 -17.26 8.15 14.22
CA ASP A 338 -15.88 8.05 14.71
C ASP A 338 -14.86 8.60 13.70
N ASP A 339 -15.08 8.42 12.40
CA ASP A 339 -14.17 8.93 11.36
C ASP A 339 -14.25 10.47 11.28
N ILE A 340 -15.45 11.02 11.35
CA ILE A 340 -15.65 12.48 11.39
C ILE A 340 -14.99 13.08 12.62
N ARG A 341 -15.17 12.42 13.78
CA ARG A 341 -14.58 12.85 15.04
C ARG A 341 -13.06 12.76 15.03
N LEU A 342 -12.51 11.69 14.46
CA LEU A 342 -11.08 11.49 14.25
C LEU A 342 -10.48 12.63 13.43
N HIS A 343 -10.98 12.86 12.22
CA HIS A 343 -10.46 13.87 11.31
C HIS A 343 -10.62 15.29 11.84
N ALA A 344 -11.68 15.57 12.59
CA ALA A 344 -11.83 16.85 13.26
C ALA A 344 -10.71 17.09 14.29
N ASN A 345 -10.44 16.11 15.17
CA ASN A 345 -9.37 16.23 16.18
C ASN A 345 -7.97 16.26 15.55
N GLU A 346 -7.76 15.51 14.47
CA GLU A 346 -6.56 15.61 13.63
C GLU A 346 -6.35 17.01 13.02
N GLY A 347 -7.43 17.64 12.56
CA GLY A 347 -7.40 19.01 12.05
C GLY A 347 -7.07 20.02 13.14
N LEU A 348 -7.64 19.86 14.34
CA LEU A 348 -7.31 20.67 15.51
C LEU A 348 -5.85 20.51 15.95
N ALA A 349 -5.33 19.27 15.91
CA ALA A 349 -3.93 18.99 16.24
C ALA A 349 -2.96 19.73 15.31
N ARG A 350 -3.26 19.72 13.99
CA ARG A 350 -2.44 20.40 12.98
C ARG A 350 -2.59 21.92 13.02
N ALA A 351 -3.78 22.42 13.38
CA ALA A 351 -4.01 23.85 13.62
C ALA A 351 -3.30 24.36 14.89
N GLY A 352 -3.19 23.53 15.93
CA GLY A 352 -2.35 23.77 17.10
C GLY A 352 -2.76 24.94 17.99
N ASP A 353 -4.06 25.26 18.08
CA ASP A 353 -4.57 26.37 18.91
C ASP A 353 -4.54 26.04 20.42
N PRO A 354 -3.67 26.69 21.22
CA PRO A 354 -3.57 26.41 22.66
C PRO A 354 -4.85 26.72 23.45
N ALA A 355 -5.76 27.55 22.90
CA ALA A 355 -7.04 27.85 23.56
C ALA A 355 -7.93 26.61 23.72
N LEU A 356 -7.71 25.55 22.93
CA LEU A 356 -8.52 24.33 22.95
C LEU A 356 -8.02 23.27 23.94
N VAL A 357 -6.87 23.47 24.60
CA VAL A 357 -6.25 22.49 25.52
C VAL A 357 -7.24 22.02 26.59
N THR A 358 -7.93 22.96 27.23
CA THR A 358 -8.88 22.66 28.32
C THR A 358 -10.09 21.87 27.83
N GLU A 359 -10.56 22.17 26.61
CA GLU A 359 -11.72 21.51 26.03
C GLU A 359 -11.38 20.09 25.58
N ILE A 360 -10.29 19.92 24.83
CA ILE A 360 -9.82 18.60 24.37
C ILE A 360 -9.48 17.71 25.56
N SER A 361 -8.83 18.25 26.60
CA SER A 361 -8.52 17.48 27.83
C SER A 361 -9.79 16.95 28.52
N ARG A 362 -10.91 17.70 28.44
CA ARG A 362 -12.19 17.29 29.02
C ARG A 362 -12.86 16.23 28.17
N ASP A 363 -12.92 16.44 26.86
CA ASP A 363 -13.57 15.54 25.90
C ASP A 363 -12.95 14.14 25.96
N ARG A 364 -11.61 14.11 25.98
CA ARG A 364 -10.78 12.92 26.10
C ARG A 364 -11.17 11.97 27.22
N ILE A 365 -11.64 12.48 28.37
CA ILE A 365 -11.98 11.66 29.53
C ILE A 365 -13.07 10.62 29.18
N HIS A 366 -13.90 10.95 28.20
CA HIS A 366 -15.01 10.12 27.77
C HIS A 366 -14.79 9.46 26.40
N GLU A 367 -13.67 9.72 25.73
CA GLU A 367 -13.34 9.13 24.44
C GLU A 367 -12.95 7.65 24.62
N LYS A 368 -13.59 6.79 23.81
CA LYS A 368 -13.44 5.33 23.86
C LYS A 368 -12.73 4.79 22.64
N ASP A 369 -12.81 5.49 21.53
CA ASP A 369 -12.14 5.09 20.30
C ASP A 369 -10.63 5.37 20.42
N PRO A 370 -9.76 4.35 20.29
CA PRO A 370 -8.33 4.51 20.48
C PRO A 370 -7.68 5.40 19.42
N LYS A 371 -8.24 5.50 18.20
CA LYS A 371 -7.73 6.36 17.14
C LYS A 371 -8.01 7.82 17.47
N VAL A 372 -9.25 8.14 17.82
CA VAL A 372 -9.65 9.51 18.22
C VAL A 372 -8.87 9.93 19.46
N ARG A 373 -8.76 9.04 20.44
CA ARG A 373 -7.95 9.26 21.64
C ARG A 373 -6.47 9.49 21.29
N THR A 374 -5.90 8.81 20.31
CA THR A 374 -4.52 9.08 19.88
C THR A 374 -4.40 10.44 19.18
N ALA A 375 -5.39 10.84 18.37
CA ALA A 375 -5.43 12.14 17.71
C ALA A 375 -5.53 13.30 18.71
N GLU A 376 -6.35 13.17 19.74
CA GLU A 376 -6.45 14.14 20.84
C GLU A 376 -5.16 14.25 21.66
N ALA A 377 -4.47 13.13 21.94
CA ALA A 377 -3.15 13.17 22.58
C ALA A 377 -2.14 13.94 21.72
N PHE A 378 -2.16 13.68 20.41
CA PHE A 378 -1.33 14.42 19.48
C PHE A 378 -1.69 15.91 19.44
N ALA A 379 -2.98 16.26 19.52
CA ALA A 379 -3.42 17.65 19.60
C ALA A 379 -2.88 18.34 20.86
N LEU A 380 -3.02 17.71 22.03
CA LEU A 380 -2.53 18.24 23.30
C LEU A 380 -1.00 18.41 23.30
N TYR A 381 -0.28 17.44 22.74
CA TYR A 381 1.17 17.54 22.54
C TYR A 381 1.54 18.77 21.70
N ARG A 382 0.91 18.94 20.54
CA ARG A 382 1.14 20.08 19.63
C ARG A 382 0.74 21.44 20.23
N MET A 383 -0.15 21.43 21.22
CA MET A 383 -0.55 22.60 21.99
C MET A 383 0.31 22.85 23.25
N GLY A 384 1.41 22.09 23.42
CA GLY A 384 2.44 22.33 24.44
C GLY A 384 2.40 21.40 25.65
N ARG A 385 1.47 20.44 25.71
CA ARG A 385 1.41 19.43 26.78
C ARG A 385 2.28 18.22 26.42
N LYS A 386 3.60 18.38 26.61
CA LYS A 386 4.62 17.41 26.16
C LYS A 386 4.40 15.99 26.67
N GLU A 387 3.80 15.83 27.84
CA GLU A 387 3.52 14.52 28.44
C GLU A 387 2.60 13.62 27.58
N PHE A 388 1.83 14.19 26.65
CA PHE A 388 0.96 13.40 25.78
C PHE A 388 1.72 12.70 24.63
N LEU A 389 3.00 13.04 24.39
CA LEU A 389 3.80 12.31 23.42
C LEU A 389 3.97 10.84 23.82
N ASP A 390 4.12 10.56 25.12
CA ASP A 390 4.26 9.20 25.64
C ASP A 390 3.05 8.34 25.25
N GLU A 391 1.84 8.93 25.29
CA GLU A 391 0.63 8.23 24.89
C GLU A 391 0.58 7.98 23.38
N VAL A 392 0.94 8.97 22.55
CA VAL A 392 1.04 8.79 21.09
C VAL A 392 2.05 7.70 20.73
N VAL A 393 3.21 7.68 21.39
CA VAL A 393 4.26 6.67 21.17
C VAL A 393 3.80 5.28 21.61
N ASN A 394 3.17 5.15 22.78
CA ASN A 394 2.67 3.86 23.25
C ASN A 394 1.52 3.32 22.38
N SER A 395 0.75 4.19 21.71
CA SER A 395 -0.24 3.78 20.71
C SER A 395 0.37 3.07 19.49
N LEU A 396 1.68 3.09 19.29
CA LEU A 396 2.35 2.26 18.28
C LEU A 396 2.20 0.75 18.55
N ALA A 397 1.98 0.33 19.80
CA ALA A 397 1.67 -1.07 20.11
C ALA A 397 0.16 -1.39 20.04
N ASP A 398 -0.71 -0.37 19.90
CA ASP A 398 -2.15 -0.58 19.81
C ASP A 398 -2.55 -1.00 18.39
N ARG A 399 -3.09 -2.21 18.24
CA ARG A 399 -3.53 -2.75 16.94
C ARG A 399 -4.56 -1.90 16.19
N HIS A 400 -5.28 -1.03 16.89
CA HIS A 400 -6.33 -0.18 16.34
C HIS A 400 -5.86 1.25 16.10
N ALA A 401 -4.82 1.72 16.78
CA ALA A 401 -4.31 3.10 16.66
C ALA A 401 -2.87 3.21 16.15
N HIS A 402 -2.20 2.08 15.86
CA HIS A 402 -0.82 2.01 15.38
C HIS A 402 -0.57 2.90 14.16
N ASN A 403 -1.48 2.88 13.18
CA ASN A 403 -1.34 3.63 11.94
C ASN A 403 -1.43 5.15 12.19
N GLU A 404 -2.40 5.58 13.00
CA GLU A 404 -2.59 6.97 13.39
C GLU A 404 -1.38 7.49 14.19
N ALA A 405 -0.92 6.71 15.18
CA ALA A 405 0.28 7.04 15.95
C ALA A 405 1.51 7.21 15.04
N LYS A 406 1.74 6.25 14.13
CA LYS A 406 2.84 6.31 13.15
C LYS A 406 2.73 7.56 12.27
N GLN A 407 1.53 7.92 11.81
CA GLN A 407 1.30 9.15 11.05
C GLN A 407 1.76 10.38 11.80
N TYR A 408 1.27 10.54 13.02
CA TYR A 408 1.50 11.74 13.82
C TYR A 408 2.98 11.90 14.15
N LEU A 409 3.66 10.80 14.45
CA LEU A 409 5.09 10.81 14.78
C LEU A 409 5.98 11.12 13.56
N VAL A 410 5.58 10.69 12.35
CA VAL A 410 6.28 11.07 11.11
C VAL A 410 6.08 12.56 10.78
N GLU A 411 4.98 13.16 11.23
CA GLU A 411 4.64 14.57 11.00
C GLU A 411 5.25 15.55 12.03
N LEU A 412 6.02 15.06 13.00
CA LEU A 412 6.68 15.91 13.99
C LEU A 412 7.62 16.92 13.32
N ARG A 413 7.62 18.14 13.85
CA ARG A 413 8.49 19.23 13.39
C ARG A 413 9.93 19.02 13.90
N PRO A 414 10.96 19.58 13.24
CA PRO A 414 12.34 19.44 13.68
C PRO A 414 12.59 19.82 15.15
N ASP A 415 11.88 20.83 15.68
CA ASP A 415 11.94 21.25 17.08
C ASP A 415 11.28 20.27 18.07
N GLU A 416 10.42 19.38 17.57
CA GLU A 416 9.70 18.35 18.32
C GLU A 416 10.44 17.00 18.34
N LEU A 417 11.32 16.75 17.36
CA LEU A 417 12.02 15.47 17.21
C LEU A 417 12.90 15.07 18.41
N PRO A 418 13.56 15.99 19.16
CA PRO A 418 14.29 15.61 20.37
C PRO A 418 13.41 14.90 21.41
N ASP A 419 12.13 15.27 21.52
CA ASP A 419 11.18 14.62 22.44
C ASP A 419 10.91 13.17 21.98
N LEU A 420 10.84 12.92 20.66
CA LEU A 420 10.71 11.56 20.09
C LEU A 420 11.98 10.73 20.28
N TYR A 421 13.16 11.33 20.13
CA TYR A 421 14.42 10.60 20.31
C TYR A 421 14.60 10.05 21.72
N ALA A 422 14.09 10.76 22.73
CA ALA A 422 14.09 10.28 24.11
C ALA A 422 13.32 8.96 24.30
N GLN A 423 12.45 8.60 23.36
CA GLN A 423 11.56 7.44 23.42
C GLN A 423 12.17 6.15 22.83
N VAL A 424 13.34 6.18 22.18
CA VAL A 424 13.90 4.98 21.53
C VAL A 424 14.24 3.84 22.48
N ARG A 425 14.36 4.14 23.78
CA ARG A 425 14.56 3.16 24.87
C ARG A 425 13.26 2.63 25.47
N ASN A 426 12.14 2.76 24.75
CA ASN A 426 10.85 2.23 25.20
C ASN A 426 10.97 0.73 25.52
N GLN A 427 10.36 0.29 26.62
CA GLN A 427 10.45 -1.10 27.06
C GLN A 427 9.69 -2.05 26.13
N ASP A 428 8.65 -1.56 25.47
CA ASP A 428 7.85 -2.33 24.53
C ASP A 428 8.62 -2.55 23.21
N VAL A 429 8.68 -3.81 22.79
CA VAL A 429 9.41 -4.24 21.59
C VAL A 429 8.74 -3.73 20.32
N ASP A 430 7.40 -3.76 20.26
CA ASP A 430 6.63 -3.36 19.08
C ASP A 430 6.71 -1.84 18.89
N VAL A 431 6.75 -1.09 20.00
CA VAL A 431 7.01 0.35 19.98
C VAL A 431 8.42 0.64 19.46
N ARG A 432 9.47 -0.04 19.96
CA ARG A 432 10.84 0.19 19.46
C ARG A 432 11.00 -0.16 17.98
N GLU A 433 10.37 -1.24 17.52
CA GLU A 433 10.35 -1.61 16.11
C GLU A 433 9.73 -0.50 15.26
N SER A 434 8.57 0.00 15.68
CA SER A 434 7.86 1.09 15.01
C SER A 434 8.63 2.40 15.04
N LEU A 435 9.31 2.73 16.15
CA LEU A 435 10.17 3.92 16.27
C LEU A 435 11.37 3.85 15.32
N ALA A 436 11.99 2.68 15.15
CA ALA A 436 13.07 2.51 14.17
C ALA A 436 12.61 2.86 12.74
N GLU A 437 11.39 2.43 12.40
CA GLU A 437 10.78 2.76 11.11
C GLU A 437 10.42 4.25 10.99
N VAL A 438 9.72 4.81 11.98
CA VAL A 438 9.30 6.22 12.01
C VAL A 438 10.50 7.15 11.85
N LEU A 439 11.57 6.94 12.62
CA LEU A 439 12.78 7.77 12.56
C LEU A 439 13.44 7.73 11.17
N GLY A 440 13.47 6.54 10.54
CA GLY A 440 13.94 6.39 9.16
C GLY A 440 13.05 7.09 8.12
N LEU A 441 11.73 7.18 8.37
CA LEU A 441 10.78 7.86 7.50
C LEU A 441 10.86 9.39 7.64
N VAL A 442 10.94 9.90 8.87
CA VAL A 442 11.18 11.33 9.17
C VAL A 442 12.42 11.80 8.42
N GLY A 443 13.51 11.04 8.53
CA GLY A 443 14.71 11.29 7.73
C GLY A 443 15.58 12.45 8.25
N ASP A 444 15.47 12.79 9.53
CA ASP A 444 16.28 13.82 10.17
C ASP A 444 17.68 13.29 10.56
N ASN A 445 18.73 14.09 10.33
CA ASN A 445 20.11 13.69 10.62
C ASN A 445 20.37 13.47 12.12
N GLY A 446 19.66 14.19 13.00
CA GLY A 446 19.72 14.03 14.45
C GLY A 446 19.23 12.67 14.93
N ALA A 447 18.47 11.93 14.11
CA ALA A 447 18.03 10.57 14.43
C ALA A 447 19.15 9.52 14.30
N ILE A 448 20.27 9.81 13.62
CA ILE A 448 21.32 8.82 13.31
C ILE A 448 21.91 8.17 14.58
N PRO A 449 22.33 8.90 15.64
CA PRO A 449 22.86 8.27 16.85
C PRO A 449 21.85 7.32 17.53
N TYR A 450 20.56 7.67 17.47
CA TYR A 450 19.49 6.86 18.06
C TYR A 450 19.19 5.62 17.22
N LEU A 451 19.22 5.73 15.89
CA LEU A 451 19.15 4.58 14.99
C LEU A 451 20.38 3.68 15.11
N GLN A 452 21.57 4.24 15.40
CA GLN A 452 22.76 3.45 15.71
C GLN A 452 22.59 2.67 17.02
N GLU A 453 21.92 3.25 18.03
CA GLU A 453 21.55 2.53 19.25
C GLU A 453 20.59 1.37 18.93
N LEU A 454 19.51 1.64 18.20
CA LEU A 454 18.53 0.62 17.79
C LEU A 454 19.11 -0.45 16.86
N SER A 455 20.15 -0.13 16.08
CA SER A 455 20.86 -1.11 15.23
C SER A 455 21.55 -2.21 16.04
N LYS A 456 21.75 -2.00 17.34
CA LYS A 456 22.32 -2.96 18.28
C LYS A 456 21.26 -3.71 19.09
N ASP A 457 19.97 -3.51 18.80
CA ASP A 457 18.89 -4.23 19.48
C ASP A 457 19.03 -5.75 19.23
N THR A 458 18.74 -6.54 20.27
CA THR A 458 18.75 -8.01 20.21
C THR A 458 17.78 -8.59 19.18
N ARG A 459 16.73 -7.85 18.82
CA ARG A 459 15.76 -8.23 17.79
C ARG A 459 16.29 -7.82 16.42
N GLY A 460 16.62 -8.82 15.59
CA GLY A 460 17.17 -8.59 14.25
C GLY A 460 16.30 -7.72 13.33
N GLN A 461 14.97 -7.73 13.52
CA GLN A 461 14.04 -6.89 12.76
C GLN A 461 14.22 -5.39 13.07
N ILE A 462 14.32 -5.03 14.35
CA ILE A 462 14.58 -3.66 14.80
C ILE A 462 15.93 -3.19 14.26
N ALA A 463 16.96 -4.04 14.40
CA ALA A 463 18.28 -3.73 13.88
C ALA A 463 18.28 -3.51 12.34
N ALA A 464 17.52 -4.32 11.60
CA ALA A 464 17.39 -4.18 10.14
C ALA A 464 16.69 -2.87 9.75
N LEU A 465 15.57 -2.54 10.39
CA LEU A 465 14.83 -1.29 10.17
C LEU A 465 15.69 -0.07 10.54
N ALA A 466 16.42 -0.13 11.65
CA ALA A 466 17.28 0.96 12.07
C ALA A 466 18.41 1.22 11.08
N ASN A 467 19.04 0.15 10.57
CA ASN A 467 20.05 0.24 9.51
C ASN A 467 19.46 0.76 8.19
N GLN A 468 18.23 0.38 7.84
CA GLN A 468 17.53 0.92 6.68
C GLN A 468 17.23 2.42 6.85
N GLY A 469 16.77 2.84 8.03
CA GLY A 469 16.55 4.24 8.37
C GLY A 469 17.81 5.10 8.23
N GLN A 470 18.96 4.61 8.73
CA GLN A 470 20.24 5.30 8.56
C GLN A 470 20.60 5.50 7.08
N ARG A 471 20.48 4.44 6.26
CA ARG A 471 20.73 4.54 4.81
C ARG A 471 19.81 5.55 4.13
N ARG A 472 18.52 5.57 4.51
CA ARG A 472 17.54 6.54 3.98
C ARG A 472 17.92 7.98 4.30
N ILE A 473 18.30 8.24 5.56
CA ILE A 473 18.71 9.59 6.00
C ILE A 473 19.95 10.04 5.22
N MET A 474 20.99 9.19 5.15
CA MET A 474 22.22 9.50 4.42
C MET A 474 21.98 9.74 2.93
N ALA A 475 21.09 8.98 2.31
CA ALA A 475 20.77 9.14 0.88
C ALA A 475 19.97 10.42 0.57
N ARG A 476 19.23 10.97 1.53
CA ARG A 476 18.53 12.27 1.38
C ARG A 476 19.50 13.46 1.46
N ASN A 477 20.58 13.31 2.22
CA ASN A 477 21.54 14.38 2.53
C ASN A 477 22.98 13.99 2.17
N PRO A 478 23.32 13.78 0.88
CA PRO A 478 24.62 13.26 0.45
C PRO A 478 25.81 14.23 0.66
N SER A 479 25.56 15.48 1.07
CA SER A 479 26.55 16.56 1.15
C SER A 479 27.16 16.79 2.54
N GLN A 480 27.05 15.83 3.46
CA GLN A 480 27.71 15.86 4.78
C GLN A 480 28.59 14.64 5.00
#